data_AF-A0A851FVA1-F1
#
_entry.id   AF-A0A851FVA1-F1
#
_cell.length_a   1.000
_cell.length_b   1.000
_cell.length_c   1.000
_cell.angle_alpha   90.00
_cell.angle_beta   90.00
_cell.angle_gamma   90.00
#
_symmetry.space_group_name_H-M   'P 1'
#
loop_
_entity.id
_entity.type
_entity.pdbx_description
1 polymer ?
#
loop_
_entity_poly.entity_id
_entity_poly.type
_entity_poly.pdbx_seq_one_letter_code
_entity_poly.pdbx_strand_id
1 'polypeptide(L)'
;QLHNETTPGQAVTVELFLTFQLVLCIFASTDERREDALGSPALSIGLSVAVGHLLGIRYTGCSMNPARSFAPAVWVLLIPLPSLPPQVFWVGPLIGAAAASILYNYILFPSSKSFSERLAILQGREPDADWVEREARRRQSVELHSPQTLPRGMSE
;
A
#
# COMPACT_ATOMS: atom_id res chain seq x y z
N GLN A 1 -13.42 3.28 22.86
CA GLN A 1 -12.75 3.64 24.12
C GLN A 1 -11.26 3.78 23.81
N LEU A 2 -10.65 4.96 24.01
CA LEU A 2 -9.18 5.05 24.05
C LEU A 2 -8.75 4.30 25.33
N HIS A 3 -7.91 3.29 25.18
CA HIS A 3 -7.37 2.57 26.34
C HIS A 3 -6.23 3.39 26.94
N ASN A 4 -6.19 3.51 28.26
CA ASN A 4 -5.13 4.15 29.06
C ASN A 4 -4.63 5.51 28.57
N GLU A 5 -5.09 6.60 29.20
CA GLU A 5 -4.39 7.90 29.31
C GLU A 5 -3.79 8.52 28.04
N THR A 6 -4.21 8.06 26.85
CA THR A 6 -3.58 8.44 25.58
C THR A 6 -4.24 9.72 25.11
N THR A 7 -3.46 10.78 24.98
CA THR A 7 -3.95 12.05 24.45
C THR A 7 -4.32 11.92 22.98
N PRO A 8 -5.26 12.73 22.46
CA PRO A 8 -5.60 12.74 21.04
C PRO A 8 -4.38 12.96 20.12
N GLY A 9 -3.41 13.78 20.57
CA GLY A 9 -2.15 14.01 19.85
C GLY A 9 -1.31 12.74 19.73
N GLN A 10 -1.11 12.01 20.83
CA GLN A 10 -0.39 10.73 20.81
C GLN A 10 -1.08 9.71 19.91
N ALA A 11 -2.41 9.64 19.93
CA ALA A 11 -3.18 8.76 19.05
C ALA A 11 -2.96 9.08 17.57
N VAL A 12 -2.96 10.37 17.19
CA VAL A 12 -2.68 10.81 15.80
C VAL A 12 -1.25 10.45 15.39
N THR A 13 -0.26 10.68 16.26
CA THR A 13 1.14 10.36 15.98
C THR A 13 1.35 8.87 15.77
N VAL A 14 0.74 8.02 16.60
CA VAL A 14 0.82 6.56 16.42
C VAL A 14 0.19 6.13 15.09
N GLU A 15 -1.02 6.60 14.78
CA GLU A 15 -1.69 6.28 13.49
C GLU A 15 -0.90 6.77 12.27
N LEU A 16 -0.21 7.90 12.39
CA LEU A 16 0.69 8.43 11.36
C LEU A 16 1.83 7.45 11.08
N PHE A 17 2.56 7.00 12.11
CA PHE A 17 3.68 6.06 11.92
C PHE A 17 3.24 4.67 11.45
N LEU A 18 2.10 4.18 11.94
CA LEU A 18 1.53 2.90 11.52
C LEU A 18 1.17 2.89 10.03
N THR A 19 0.58 4.00 9.54
CA THR A 19 0.21 4.13 8.12
C THR A 19 1.44 4.41 7.26
N PHE A 20 2.39 5.19 7.77
CA PHE A 20 3.64 5.49 7.09
C PHE A 20 4.44 4.23 6.76
N GLN A 21 4.66 3.34 7.74
CA GLN A 21 5.41 2.09 7.49
C GLN A 21 4.67 1.15 6.51
N LEU A 22 3.33 1.13 6.58
CA LEU A 22 2.51 0.33 5.68
C LEU A 22 2.65 0.81 4.24
N VAL A 23 2.52 2.12 4.02
CA VAL A 23 2.60 2.71 2.68
C VAL A 23 4.02 2.59 2.11
N LEU A 24 5.06 2.75 2.94
CA LEU A 24 6.44 2.45 2.52
C LEU A 24 6.62 0.98 2.11
N CYS A 25 6.07 0.05 2.89
CA CYS A 25 6.13 -1.38 2.57
C CYS A 25 5.41 -1.69 1.25
N ILE A 26 4.25 -1.07 1.01
CA ILE A 26 3.51 -1.20 -0.26
C ILE A 26 4.38 -0.71 -1.41
N PHE A 27 4.87 0.53 -1.35
CA PHE A 27 5.71 1.07 -2.43
C PHE A 27 6.94 0.21 -2.69
N ALA A 28 7.67 -0.20 -1.65
CA ALA A 28 8.85 -1.05 -1.79
C ALA A 28 8.55 -2.48 -2.29
N SER A 29 7.33 -2.96 -2.10
CA SER A 29 6.91 -4.29 -2.56
C SER A 29 6.29 -4.27 -3.96
N THR A 30 5.74 -3.14 -4.39
CA THR A 30 5.08 -2.97 -5.71
C THR A 30 5.93 -2.18 -6.72
N ASP A 31 7.14 -1.78 -6.37
CA ASP A 31 8.02 -1.08 -7.32
C ASP A 31 8.56 -2.06 -8.37
N GLU A 32 8.21 -1.82 -9.63
CA GLU A 32 8.63 -2.61 -10.79
C GLU A 32 10.13 -2.51 -11.07
N ARG A 33 10.81 -1.48 -10.52
CA ARG A 33 12.27 -1.29 -10.61
C ARG A 33 13.04 -2.23 -9.70
N ARG A 34 12.35 -3.00 -8.85
CA ARG A 34 12.98 -3.95 -7.94
C ARG A 34 13.32 -5.24 -8.68
N GLU A 35 14.60 -5.41 -8.98
CA GLU A 35 15.13 -6.62 -9.64
C GLU A 35 15.28 -7.81 -8.66
N ASP A 36 15.38 -7.53 -7.36
CA ASP A 36 15.60 -8.52 -6.29
C ASP A 36 14.30 -9.20 -5.80
N ALA A 37 13.40 -9.56 -6.70
CA ALA A 37 12.03 -10.03 -6.40
C ALA A 37 11.97 -11.47 -5.80
N LEU A 38 12.81 -11.77 -4.80
CA LEU A 38 12.88 -13.06 -4.10
C LEU A 38 11.76 -13.27 -3.05
N GLY A 39 10.70 -12.45 -3.04
CA GLY A 39 9.64 -12.51 -2.03
C GLY A 39 8.25 -12.23 -2.58
N SER A 40 7.21 -12.59 -1.83
CA SER A 40 5.81 -12.32 -2.17
C SER A 40 5.38 -10.93 -1.68
N PRO A 41 5.05 -9.98 -2.58
CA PRO A 41 4.57 -8.66 -2.19
C PRO A 41 3.35 -8.72 -1.28
N ALA A 42 2.43 -9.66 -1.55
CA ALA A 42 1.22 -9.85 -0.74
C ALA A 42 1.56 -10.26 0.71
N LEU A 43 2.55 -11.13 0.89
CA LEU A 43 2.96 -11.60 2.21
C LEU A 43 3.69 -10.49 3.00
N SER A 44 4.55 -9.72 2.35
CA SER A 44 5.22 -8.56 2.96
C SER A 44 4.22 -7.50 3.43
N ILE A 45 3.24 -7.16 2.59
CA ILE A 45 2.19 -6.20 2.95
C ILE A 45 1.34 -6.73 4.11
N GLY A 46 0.93 -8.00 4.07
CA GLY A 46 0.17 -8.63 5.15
C GLY A 46 0.90 -8.63 6.49
N LEU A 47 2.21 -8.93 6.48
CA LEU A 47 3.06 -8.86 7.68
C LEU A 47 3.22 -7.42 8.19
N SER A 48 3.35 -6.43 7.30
CA SER A 48 3.40 -5.02 7.68
C SER A 48 2.11 -4.57 8.38
N VAL A 49 0.94 -5.06 7.95
CA VAL A 49 -0.33 -4.83 8.66
C VAL A 49 -0.33 -5.51 10.03
N ALA A 50 0.17 -6.75 10.14
CA ALA A 50 0.25 -7.48 11.40
C ALA A 50 1.16 -6.78 12.43
N VAL A 51 2.32 -6.28 11.98
CA VAL A 51 3.22 -5.45 12.80
C VAL A 51 2.51 -4.17 13.25
N GLY A 52 1.75 -3.54 12.35
CA GLY A 52 0.95 -2.37 12.70
C GLY A 52 -0.08 -2.67 13.80
N HIS A 53 -0.73 -3.83 13.75
CA HIS A 53 -1.70 -4.25 14.76
C HIS A 53 -1.04 -4.56 16.12
N LEU A 54 0.13 -5.20 16.13
CA LEU A 54 0.87 -5.51 17.36
C LEU A 54 1.14 -4.25 18.21
N LEU A 55 1.39 -3.12 17.56
CA LEU A 55 1.61 -1.84 18.22
C LEU A 55 0.31 -1.03 18.39
N GLY A 56 -0.49 -0.91 17.33
CA GLY A 56 -1.64 0.00 17.25
C GLY A 56 -2.87 -0.41 18.09
N ILE A 57 -3.04 -1.71 18.38
CA ILE A 57 -4.18 -2.18 19.18
C ILE A 57 -4.20 -1.55 20.58
N ARG A 58 -3.03 -1.34 21.20
CA ARG A 58 -2.93 -0.80 22.57
C ARG A 58 -3.27 0.69 22.67
N TYR A 59 -3.11 1.45 21.59
CA TYR A 59 -3.30 2.91 21.60
C TYR A 59 -4.66 3.32 21.03
N THR A 60 -4.97 2.88 19.81
CA THR A 60 -6.12 3.38 19.02
C THR A 60 -7.04 2.29 18.51
N GLY A 61 -6.71 1.00 18.74
CA GLY A 61 -7.41 -0.13 18.13
C GLY A 61 -7.00 -0.40 16.67
N CYS A 62 -5.93 0.26 16.20
CA CYS A 62 -5.32 0.09 14.89
C CYS A 62 -6.29 0.40 13.71
N SER A 63 -6.40 1.68 13.37
CA SER A 63 -7.16 2.10 12.18
C SER A 63 -6.39 1.82 10.90
N MET A 64 -5.23 2.47 10.71
CA MET A 64 -4.38 2.41 9.50
C MET A 64 -5.08 2.74 8.17
N ASN A 65 -6.40 2.93 8.18
CA ASN A 65 -7.25 3.04 7.01
C ASN A 65 -8.54 3.78 7.39
N PRO A 66 -8.75 5.00 6.85
CA PRO A 66 -9.96 5.77 7.10
C PRO A 66 -11.25 5.01 6.77
N ALA A 67 -11.26 4.18 5.73
CA ALA A 67 -12.43 3.38 5.32
C ALA A 67 -12.76 2.27 6.35
N ARG A 68 -11.74 1.67 6.97
CA ARG A 68 -11.89 0.64 8.02
C ARG A 68 -12.46 1.23 9.32
N SER A 69 -12.17 2.50 9.61
CA SER A 69 -12.76 3.22 10.74
C SER A 69 -14.11 3.84 10.42
N PHE A 70 -14.38 4.18 9.16
CA PHE A 70 -15.66 4.72 8.72
C PHE A 70 -16.78 3.66 8.75
N ALA A 71 -16.51 2.43 8.32
CA ALA A 71 -17.50 1.34 8.28
C ALA A 71 -18.23 1.10 9.62
N PRO A 72 -17.55 0.89 10.77
CA PRO A 72 -18.24 0.74 12.06
C PRO A 72 -18.83 2.07 12.56
N ALA A 73 -18.25 3.22 12.20
CA ALA A 73 -18.77 4.52 12.62
C ALA A 73 -20.15 4.83 12.00
N VAL A 74 -20.41 4.41 10.75
CA VAL A 74 -21.73 4.52 10.11
C VAL A 74 -22.75 3.60 10.79
N TRP A 75 -22.36 2.37 11.13
CA TRP A 75 -23.22 1.43 11.87
C TRP A 75 -23.54 1.91 13.28
N VAL A 76 -22.56 2.55 13.95
CA VAL A 76 -22.75 3.14 15.28
C VAL A 76 -23.57 4.44 15.21
N LEU A 77 -23.61 5.19 14.10
CA LEU A 77 -24.51 6.35 13.98
C LEU A 77 -26.00 5.95 14.04
N LEU A 78 -26.32 4.67 13.74
CA LEU A 78 -27.65 4.09 13.83
C LEU A 78 -28.04 3.67 15.27
N ILE A 79 -27.09 3.62 16.21
CA ILE A 79 -27.24 3.15 17.59
C ILE A 79 -26.69 4.22 18.55
N PRO A 80 -27.44 4.74 19.53
CA PRO A 80 -26.97 5.85 20.36
C PRO A 80 -25.86 5.40 21.33
N LEU A 81 -24.61 5.44 20.87
CA LEU A 81 -23.40 5.22 21.66
C LEU A 81 -22.54 6.50 21.67
N PRO A 82 -21.71 6.73 22.71
CA PRO A 82 -20.85 7.89 22.77
C PRO A 82 -19.87 7.89 21.58
N SER A 83 -20.08 8.84 20.68
CA SER A 83 -19.37 9.01 19.41
C SER A 83 -17.89 9.34 19.64
N LEU A 84 -16.98 8.49 19.11
CA LEU A 84 -15.56 8.83 19.04
C LEU A 84 -15.35 10.02 18.08
N PRO A 85 -14.38 10.92 18.35
CA PRO A 85 -14.06 12.01 17.44
C PRO A 85 -13.52 11.43 16.12
N PRO A 86 -14.18 11.67 14.97
CA PRO A 86 -13.79 11.07 13.70
C PRO A 86 -12.42 11.56 13.21
N GLN A 87 -12.01 12.77 13.59
CA GLN A 87 -10.87 13.49 13.00
C GLN A 87 -9.52 12.75 13.12
N VAL A 88 -9.30 12.00 14.20
CA VAL A 88 -8.02 11.29 14.46
C VAL A 88 -7.77 10.20 13.41
N PHE A 89 -8.83 9.52 12.96
CA PHE A 89 -8.75 8.40 12.01
C PHE A 89 -8.66 8.82 10.54
N TRP A 90 -8.87 10.11 10.25
CA TRP A 90 -8.66 10.67 8.92
C TRP A 90 -7.30 11.36 8.83
N VAL A 91 -6.99 12.23 9.79
CA VAL A 91 -5.80 13.08 9.74
C VAL A 91 -4.52 12.26 9.90
N GLY A 92 -4.46 11.34 10.86
CA GLY A 92 -3.26 10.51 11.09
C GLY A 92 -2.87 9.68 9.87
N PRO A 93 -3.78 8.83 9.34
CA PRO A 93 -3.47 7.98 8.19
C PRO A 93 -3.18 8.76 6.91
N LEU A 94 -3.92 9.83 6.62
CA LEU A 94 -3.68 10.63 5.41
C LEU A 94 -2.31 11.31 5.43
N ILE A 95 -1.91 11.89 6.56
CA ILE A 95 -0.59 12.52 6.69
C ILE A 95 0.51 11.45 6.61
N GLY A 96 0.36 10.31 7.29
CA GLY A 96 1.33 9.23 7.25
C GLY A 96 1.52 8.67 5.83
N ALA A 97 0.44 8.47 5.09
CA ALA A 97 0.47 8.00 3.71
C ALA A 97 1.11 9.03 2.76
N ALA A 98 0.77 10.31 2.89
CA ALA A 98 1.36 11.38 2.09
C ALA A 98 2.88 11.50 2.36
N ALA A 99 3.29 11.46 3.63
CA ALA A 99 4.71 11.50 4.00
C ALA A 99 5.50 10.30 3.45
N ALA A 100 4.94 9.09 3.54
CA ALA A 100 5.55 7.89 2.98
C ALA A 100 5.68 7.96 1.45
N SER A 101 4.63 8.45 0.78
CA SER A 101 4.65 8.67 -0.68
C SER A 101 5.73 9.65 -1.09
N ILE A 102 5.86 10.79 -0.38
CA ILE A 102 6.89 11.78 -0.67
C ILE A 102 8.28 11.18 -0.45
N LEU A 103 8.50 10.53 0.69
CA LEU A 103 9.80 9.93 1.03
C LEU A 103 10.23 8.89 0.00
N TYR A 104 9.33 7.98 -0.38
CA TYR A 104 9.67 6.94 -1.34
C TYR A 104 9.90 7.49 -2.75
N ASN A 105 8.98 8.31 -3.27
CA ASN A 105 8.98 8.74 -4.66
C ASN A 105 9.93 9.89 -4.98
N TYR A 106 10.43 10.63 -3.98
CA TYR A 106 11.32 11.79 -4.20
C TYR A 106 12.68 11.65 -3.54
N ILE A 107 12.80 10.93 -2.42
CA ILE A 107 14.06 10.85 -1.66
C ILE A 107 14.74 9.49 -1.87
N LEU A 108 14.01 8.39 -1.68
CA LEU A 108 14.59 7.05 -1.76
C LEU A 108 14.78 6.58 -3.20
N PHE A 109 13.70 6.61 -3.99
CA PHE A 109 13.70 6.13 -5.37
C PHE A 109 13.03 7.14 -6.31
N PRO A 110 13.69 8.28 -6.58
CA PRO A 110 13.14 9.31 -7.44
C PRO A 110 12.79 8.77 -8.82
N SER A 111 11.59 9.09 -9.29
CA SER A 111 11.17 8.76 -10.66
C SER A 111 11.54 9.89 -11.61
N SER A 112 12.25 9.55 -12.70
CA SER A 112 12.67 10.48 -13.75
C SER A 112 11.54 10.92 -14.69
N LYS A 113 10.28 10.56 -14.39
CA LYS A 113 9.11 10.89 -15.21
C LYS A 113 9.01 12.41 -15.46
N SER A 114 8.89 12.78 -16.72
CA SER A 114 8.69 14.16 -17.18
C SER A 114 7.35 14.71 -16.65
N PHE A 115 7.23 16.03 -16.56
CA PHE A 115 5.98 16.68 -16.15
C PHE A 115 4.80 16.30 -17.07
N SER A 116 5.06 16.15 -18.37
CA SER A 116 4.06 15.69 -19.35
C SER A 116 3.57 14.28 -19.06
N GLU A 117 4.45 13.36 -18.66
CA GLU A 117 4.10 11.98 -18.31
C GLU A 117 3.34 11.93 -16.99
N ARG A 118 3.73 12.73 -16.00
CA ARG A 118 3.00 12.86 -14.74
C ARG A 118 1.58 13.38 -14.98
N LEU A 119 1.43 14.38 -15.86
CA LEU A 119 0.12 14.92 -16.22
C LEU A 119 -0.70 13.91 -17.01
N ALA A 120 -0.07 13.12 -17.90
CA ALA A 120 -0.74 12.04 -18.62
C ALA A 120 -1.29 10.97 -17.66
N ILE A 121 -0.48 10.53 -16.67
CA ILE A 121 -0.92 9.60 -15.62
C ILE A 121 -2.10 10.19 -14.82
N LEU A 122 -2.02 11.47 -14.42
CA LEU A 122 -3.10 12.15 -13.69
C LEU A 122 -4.39 12.26 -14.51
N GLN A 123 -4.28 12.43 -15.82
CA GLN A 123 -5.41 12.46 -16.75
C GLN A 123 -5.93 11.06 -17.11
N GLY A 124 -5.31 9.99 -16.58
CA GLY A 124 -5.64 8.62 -16.94
C GLY A 124 -5.23 8.24 -18.37
N ARG A 125 -4.38 9.04 -19.01
CA ARG A 125 -3.83 8.78 -20.33
C ARG A 125 -2.54 7.98 -20.16
N GLU A 126 -2.61 6.68 -20.40
CA GLU A 126 -1.41 5.83 -20.32
C GLU A 126 -0.48 6.11 -21.52
N PRO A 127 0.84 6.29 -21.32
CA PRO A 127 1.81 6.41 -22.41
C PRO A 127 1.92 5.09 -23.19
N ASP A 128 2.00 5.15 -24.52
CA ASP A 128 2.13 3.94 -25.37
C ASP A 128 3.36 3.08 -25.03
N ALA A 129 4.43 3.70 -24.50
CA ALA A 129 5.64 2.99 -24.07
C ALA A 129 5.36 1.96 -22.95
N ASP A 130 4.51 2.31 -21.98
CA ASP A 130 4.16 1.45 -20.84
C ASP A 130 3.35 0.21 -21.28
N TRP A 131 2.61 0.31 -22.39
CA TRP A 131 1.86 -0.82 -22.96
C TRP A 131 2.78 -1.83 -23.62
N VAL A 132 3.73 -1.36 -24.42
CA VAL A 132 4.70 -2.23 -25.13
C VAL A 132 5.54 -2.99 -24.12
N GLU A 133 6.00 -2.33 -23.06
CA GLU A 133 6.82 -2.95 -22.01
C GLU A 133 6.04 -3.97 -21.18
N ARG A 134 4.77 -3.67 -20.82
CA ARG A 134 3.90 -4.64 -20.12
C ARG A 134 3.57 -5.86 -20.97
N GLU A 135 3.34 -5.68 -22.27
CA GLU A 135 3.07 -6.78 -23.19
C GLU A 135 4.31 -7.65 -23.40
N ALA A 136 5.50 -7.04 -23.52
CA ALA A 136 6.77 -7.78 -23.58
C ALA A 136 6.98 -8.63 -22.31
N ARG A 137 6.78 -8.04 -21.12
CA ARG A 137 6.88 -8.74 -19.84
C ARG A 137 5.85 -9.87 -19.72
N ARG A 138 4.62 -9.65 -20.17
CA ARG A 138 3.55 -10.68 -20.18
C ARG A 138 3.97 -11.87 -21.05
N ARG A 139 4.46 -11.63 -22.26
CA ARG A 139 4.96 -12.69 -23.16
C ARG A 139 6.11 -13.48 -22.52
N GLN A 140 7.06 -12.79 -21.91
CA GLN A 140 8.19 -13.43 -21.25
C GLN A 140 7.75 -14.32 -20.07
N SER A 141 6.76 -13.86 -19.27
CA SER A 141 6.21 -14.66 -18.18
C SER A 141 5.46 -15.92 -18.65
N VAL A 142 4.78 -15.85 -19.80
CA VAL A 142 4.10 -16.97 -20.45
C VAL A 142 5.11 -17.99 -20.97
N GLU A 143 6.22 -17.54 -21.56
CA GLU A 143 7.29 -18.41 -22.04
C GLU A 143 7.99 -19.15 -20.89
N LEU A 144 8.26 -18.47 -19.77
CA LEU A 144 8.84 -19.06 -18.57
C LEU A 144 7.92 -20.09 -17.89
N HIS A 145 6.59 -19.95 -18.03
CA HIS A 145 5.59 -20.87 -17.47
C HIS A 145 5.11 -21.93 -18.47
N SER A 146 5.62 -21.95 -19.70
CA SER A 146 5.31 -23.02 -20.62
C SER A 146 5.90 -24.32 -20.08
N PRO A 147 5.12 -25.38 -19.85
CA PRO A 147 5.71 -26.70 -19.62
C PRO A 147 6.61 -26.98 -20.82
N GLN A 148 7.89 -27.26 -20.57
CA GLN A 148 8.84 -27.63 -21.63
C GLN A 148 8.15 -28.67 -22.50
N THR A 149 7.84 -28.30 -23.75
CA THR A 149 7.37 -29.27 -24.73
C THR A 149 8.56 -30.20 -24.96
N LEU A 150 8.54 -31.34 -24.27
CA LEU A 150 9.45 -32.46 -24.51
C LEU A 150 9.54 -32.65 -26.03
N PRO A 151 10.76 -32.78 -26.60
CA PRO A 151 10.90 -32.96 -28.03
C PRO A 151 10.10 -34.20 -28.45
N ARG A 152 9.02 -33.97 -29.21
CA ARG A 152 8.32 -35.04 -29.93
C ARG A 152 9.23 -35.46 -31.06
N GLY A 153 10.00 -36.50 -30.82
CA GLY A 153 10.82 -37.13 -31.83
C GLY A 153 11.99 -37.83 -31.19
N MET A 154 11.79 -39.11 -30.87
CA MET A 154 12.79 -40.18 -30.87
C MET A 154 12.10 -41.47 -30.41
N SER A 155 11.26 -42.02 -31.29
CA SER A 155 10.96 -43.46 -31.31
C SER A 155 11.18 -43.91 -32.74
N GLU A 156 12.38 -44.42 -33.00
CA GLU A 156 12.69 -45.27 -34.16
C GLU A 156 11.90 -46.58 -34.09
#